data_AF-A0A9X7NR73-F1
#
_entry.id   AF-A0A9X7NR73-F1
#
_cell.length_a   1.000
_cell.length_b   1.000
_cell.length_c   1.000
_cell.angle_alpha   90.00
_cell.angle_beta   90.00
_cell.angle_gamma   90.00
#
_symmetry.space_group_name_H-M   'P 1'
#
loop_
_entity.id
_entity.type
_entity.pdbx_description
1 polymer ?
#
loop_
_entity_poly.entity_id
_entity_poly.type
_entity_poly.pdbx_seq_one_letter_code
_entity_poly.pdbx_strand_id
1 'polypeptide(L)'
;MKRDSGKAPFKSKWTAEKILATAKGYDSKNSFRAGNCAAYGAAYRHEFGIEYFCGHMKKNFKRWNFDDILRVARQYKTIKEFRIGDYAAYSAGLRSGRRTELYSHMNKKRNEIPRSVYIIESTDGRSAYVGLSCDPKRRYREHKRRGKSAVRELISSEHRLRILAEDLTETDAQELEKATIMELAEKGVTVLNAVSGGALGALGSFRWSEPDIQKEALKYKTITSFQRGSPGAYGAATRRFGGVERFSKHMKKLNYWDAKSIGDEALKYKTRTEFEKIMGGAVNAARRLGIMDKVCSHMSKRACVDA
;
A
#
# COMPACT_ATOMS: atom_id res chain seq x y z
N MET A 1 72.02 12.96 18.33
CA MET A 1 71.89 11.93 19.39
C MET A 1 70.77 10.97 19.03
N LYS A 2 71.12 9.81 18.45
CA LYS A 2 70.18 8.69 18.28
C LYS A 2 70.01 8.03 19.65
N ARG A 3 68.78 7.90 20.15
CA ARG A 3 68.51 7.11 21.36
C ARG A 3 68.59 5.65 20.96
N ASP A 4 69.72 5.04 21.27
CA ASP A 4 69.93 3.61 21.17
C ASP A 4 69.17 2.94 22.32
N SER A 5 67.93 2.52 22.07
CA SER A 5 67.14 1.79 23.06
C SER A 5 67.51 0.31 22.98
N GLY A 6 68.59 -0.06 23.66
CA GLY A 6 69.03 -1.43 23.90
C GLY A 6 68.04 -2.25 24.73
N LYS A 7 66.85 -2.53 24.18
CA LYS A 7 65.99 -3.62 24.65
C LYS A 7 66.18 -4.79 23.70
N ALA A 8 66.74 -5.89 24.22
CA ALA A 8 66.75 -7.17 23.52
C ALA A 8 65.32 -7.51 23.05
N PRO A 9 65.13 -8.00 21.81
CA PRO A 9 63.81 -8.28 21.28
C PRO A 9 63.09 -9.26 22.21
N PHE A 10 61.91 -8.88 22.70
CA PHE A 10 61.08 -9.73 23.53
C PHE A 10 60.75 -10.99 22.71
N LYS A 11 61.40 -12.12 23.02
CA LYS A 11 61.17 -13.39 22.32
C LYS A 11 59.72 -13.81 22.59
N SER A 12 58.87 -13.61 21.60
CA SER A 12 57.49 -14.09 21.62
C SER A 12 57.47 -15.59 21.94
N LYS A 13 56.65 -15.99 22.92
CA LYS A 13 56.39 -17.42 23.24
C LYS A 13 55.87 -18.20 22.02
N TRP A 14 55.34 -17.49 21.04
CA TRP A 14 54.79 -18.00 19.80
C TRP A 14 55.77 -17.77 18.65
N THR A 15 56.50 -18.82 18.28
CA THR A 15 57.27 -18.90 17.03
C THR A 15 56.37 -19.35 15.88
N ALA A 16 56.79 -19.10 14.64
CA ALA A 16 56.04 -19.52 13.46
C ALA A 16 55.78 -21.05 13.46
N GLU A 17 56.78 -21.87 13.83
CA GLU A 17 56.62 -23.33 13.87
C GLU A 17 55.58 -23.76 14.91
N LYS A 18 55.59 -23.09 16.08
CA LYS A 18 54.66 -23.39 17.18
C LYS A 18 53.24 -23.00 16.84
N ILE A 19 53.05 -21.86 16.16
CA ILE A 19 51.75 -21.44 15.64
C ILE A 19 51.25 -22.44 14.59
N LEU A 20 52.10 -22.85 13.64
CA LEU A 20 51.74 -23.78 12.57
C LEU A 20 51.37 -25.17 13.12
N ALA A 21 52.16 -25.70 14.06
CA ALA A 21 51.89 -26.97 14.72
C ALA A 21 50.56 -26.94 15.49
N THR A 22 50.27 -25.83 16.19
CA THR A 22 49.00 -25.65 16.91
C THR A 22 47.83 -25.55 15.93
N ALA A 23 47.98 -24.77 14.85
CA ALA A 23 46.93 -24.55 13.85
C ALA A 23 46.56 -25.83 13.08
N LYS A 24 47.50 -26.76 12.87
CA LYS A 24 47.24 -28.07 12.23
C LYS A 24 46.20 -28.93 12.98
N GLY A 25 46.01 -28.72 14.28
CA GLY A 25 45.01 -29.43 15.09
C GLY A 25 43.57 -28.95 14.89
N TYR A 26 43.32 -27.98 14.01
CA TYR A 26 42.00 -27.39 13.81
C TYR A 26 41.64 -27.33 12.32
N ASP A 27 40.39 -27.69 12.01
CA ASP A 27 39.88 -27.71 10.63
C ASP A 27 39.23 -26.38 10.18
N SER A 28 39.03 -25.43 11.09
CA SER A 28 38.39 -24.14 10.80
C SER A 28 39.02 -23.01 11.63
N LYS A 29 39.05 -21.78 11.08
CA LYS A 29 39.54 -20.60 11.82
C LYS A 29 38.73 -20.34 13.10
N ASN A 30 37.44 -20.68 13.11
CA ASN A 30 36.58 -20.55 14.29
C ASN A 30 36.95 -21.55 15.38
N SER A 31 37.14 -22.84 15.04
CA SER A 31 37.58 -23.84 16.01
C SER A 31 38.99 -23.56 16.52
N PHE A 32 39.89 -23.05 15.68
CA PHE A 32 41.21 -22.60 16.10
C PHE A 32 41.15 -21.42 17.07
N ARG A 33 40.35 -20.40 16.76
CA ARG A 33 40.16 -19.23 17.63
C ARG A 33 39.56 -19.60 18.98
N ALA A 34 38.56 -20.50 18.99
CA ALA A 34 37.88 -20.93 20.21
C ALA A 34 38.77 -21.87 21.06
N GLY A 35 39.48 -22.81 20.42
CA GLY A 35 40.31 -23.79 21.11
C GLY A 35 41.68 -23.26 21.55
N ASN A 36 42.24 -22.27 20.85
CA ASN A 36 43.51 -21.64 21.24
C ASN A 36 43.59 -20.18 20.80
N CYS A 37 42.88 -19.32 21.52
CA CYS A 37 42.80 -17.88 21.23
C CYS A 37 44.17 -17.18 21.26
N ALA A 38 45.12 -17.65 22.08
CA ALA A 38 46.46 -17.10 22.19
C ALA A 38 47.30 -17.38 20.93
N ALA A 39 47.30 -18.63 20.44
CA ALA A 39 47.96 -19.00 19.19
C ALA A 39 47.32 -18.31 17.99
N TYR A 40 45.98 -18.25 17.94
CA TYR A 40 45.24 -17.56 16.88
C TYR A 40 45.59 -16.06 16.83
N GLY A 41 45.63 -15.40 18.00
CA GLY A 41 46.01 -13.98 18.10
C GLY A 41 47.47 -13.74 17.71
N ALA A 42 48.38 -14.66 18.03
CA ALA A 42 49.77 -14.60 17.58
C ALA A 42 49.89 -14.73 16.06
N ALA A 43 49.18 -15.68 15.45
CA ALA A 43 49.13 -15.86 14.00
C ALA A 43 48.67 -14.59 13.25
N TYR A 44 47.69 -13.88 13.80
CA TYR A 44 47.16 -12.65 13.21
C TYR A 44 48.16 -11.48 13.26
N ARG A 45 48.99 -11.41 14.30
CA ARG A 45 50.01 -10.36 14.49
C ARG A 45 51.37 -10.73 13.89
N HIS A 46 51.52 -11.94 13.38
CA HIS A 46 52.77 -12.41 12.77
C HIS A 46 52.93 -11.82 11.36
N GLU A 47 54.18 -11.59 10.95
CA GLU A 47 54.51 -10.99 9.64
C GLU A 47 53.99 -11.79 8.44
N PHE A 48 54.00 -13.13 8.52
CA PHE A 48 53.44 -14.01 7.49
C PHE A 48 51.91 -13.95 7.36
N GLY A 49 51.23 -13.32 8.33
CA GLY A 49 49.78 -13.18 8.35
C GLY A 49 49.03 -14.49 8.62
N ILE A 50 47.74 -14.35 8.95
CA ILE A 50 46.91 -15.50 9.38
C ILE A 50 46.66 -16.53 8.27
N GLU A 51 46.68 -16.13 7.01
CA GLU A 51 46.45 -17.05 5.88
C GLU A 51 47.58 -18.08 5.74
N TYR A 52 48.83 -17.71 6.06
CA TYR A 52 49.95 -18.66 6.06
C TYR A 52 49.74 -19.81 7.04
N PHE A 53 49.24 -19.53 8.25
CA PHE A 53 49.03 -20.53 9.29
C PHE A 53 47.72 -21.30 9.17
N CYS A 54 46.71 -20.72 8.51
CA CYS A 54 45.34 -21.26 8.47
C CYS A 54 44.90 -21.67 7.05
N GLY A 55 45.81 -21.70 6.07
CA GLY A 55 45.49 -21.98 4.67
C GLY A 55 44.89 -23.37 4.44
N HIS A 56 45.18 -24.34 5.31
CA HIS A 56 44.61 -25.70 5.27
C HIS A 56 43.18 -25.80 5.79
N MET A 57 42.68 -24.77 6.47
CA MET A 57 41.39 -24.81 7.16
C MET A 57 40.22 -24.62 6.19
N LYS A 58 39.24 -25.53 6.24
CA LYS A 58 38.05 -25.47 5.38
C LYS A 58 37.20 -24.25 5.73
N LYS A 59 36.83 -23.48 4.72
CA LYS A 59 35.86 -22.39 4.85
C LYS A 59 34.45 -22.99 4.87
N ASN A 60 33.93 -23.28 6.05
CA ASN A 60 32.55 -23.78 6.22
C ASN A 60 31.54 -22.64 6.08
N PHE A 61 31.21 -22.25 4.85
CA PHE A 61 30.06 -21.39 4.60
C PHE A 61 28.82 -22.26 4.43
N LYS A 62 27.86 -22.16 5.35
CA LYS A 62 26.50 -22.69 5.10
C LYS A 62 25.93 -21.94 3.89
N ARG A 63 25.79 -22.64 2.77
CA ARG A 63 25.09 -22.12 1.59
C ARG A 63 23.60 -22.16 1.88
N TRP A 64 22.96 -21.01 1.91
CA TRP A 64 21.52 -20.89 2.03
C TRP A 64 20.91 -20.86 0.64
N ASN A 65 20.03 -21.82 0.33
CA ASN A 65 19.05 -21.63 -0.73
C ASN A 65 17.74 -21.08 -0.14
N PHE A 66 16.84 -20.61 -1.01
CA PHE A 66 15.60 -19.98 -0.54
C PHE A 66 14.67 -20.96 0.19
N ASP A 67 14.67 -22.23 -0.19
CA ASP A 67 13.80 -23.25 0.44
C ASP A 67 14.23 -23.55 1.88
N ASP A 68 15.53 -23.61 2.14
CA ASP A 68 16.08 -23.75 3.48
C ASP A 68 15.73 -22.54 4.35
N ILE A 69 15.79 -21.33 3.78
CA ILE A 69 15.41 -20.09 4.48
C ILE A 69 13.90 -20.13 4.81
N LEU A 70 13.07 -20.54 3.85
CA LEU A 70 11.62 -20.62 4.02
C LEU A 70 11.22 -21.66 5.07
N ARG A 71 11.89 -22.83 5.08
CA ARG A 71 11.68 -23.89 6.06
C ARG A 71 11.93 -23.39 7.49
N VAL A 72 13.03 -22.66 7.70
CA VAL A 72 13.35 -22.05 9.00
C VAL A 72 12.34 -20.95 9.35
N ALA A 73 12.05 -20.06 8.40
CA ALA A 73 11.13 -18.94 8.60
C ALA A 73 9.72 -19.40 9.03
N ARG A 74 9.24 -20.55 8.52
CA ARG A 74 7.94 -21.14 8.88
C ARG A 74 7.79 -21.53 10.35
N GLN A 75 8.89 -21.65 11.09
CA GLN A 75 8.86 -21.94 12.53
C GLN A 75 8.46 -20.71 13.38
N TYR A 76 8.48 -19.52 12.80
CA TYR A 76 8.23 -18.26 13.51
C TYR A 76 6.91 -17.62 13.06
N LYS A 77 6.15 -17.10 14.04
CA LYS A 77 4.85 -16.46 13.77
C LYS A 77 5.01 -14.99 13.37
N THR A 78 6.09 -14.32 13.79
CA THR A 78 6.33 -12.91 13.49
C THR A 78 7.75 -12.67 12.95
N ILE A 79 7.94 -11.60 12.16
CA ILE A 79 9.25 -11.21 11.61
C ILE A 79 10.25 -10.89 12.74
N LYS A 80 9.77 -10.33 13.86
CA LYS A 80 10.60 -10.02 15.02
C LYS A 80 11.15 -11.30 15.65
N GLU A 81 10.29 -12.30 15.85
CA GLU A 81 10.69 -13.61 16.36
C GLU A 81 11.67 -14.29 15.41
N PHE A 82 11.42 -14.27 14.10
CA PHE A 82 12.35 -14.83 13.11
C PHE A 82 13.73 -14.18 13.15
N ARG A 83 13.79 -12.84 13.20
CA ARG A 83 15.06 -12.11 13.26
C ARG A 83 15.88 -12.42 14.50
N ILE A 84 15.22 -12.57 15.65
CA ILE A 84 15.89 -12.84 16.93
C ILE A 84 16.26 -14.33 17.04
N GLY A 85 15.35 -15.21 16.62
CA GLY A 85 15.49 -16.66 16.74
C GLY A 85 16.46 -17.30 15.75
N ASP A 86 16.52 -16.80 14.50
CA ASP A 86 17.47 -17.28 13.50
C ASP A 86 17.96 -16.13 12.61
N TYR A 87 18.90 -15.34 13.16
CA TYR A 87 19.49 -14.19 12.47
C TYR A 87 20.20 -14.59 11.16
N ALA A 88 20.80 -15.78 11.10
CA ALA A 88 21.52 -16.25 9.93
C ALA A 88 20.58 -16.50 8.75
N ALA A 89 19.48 -17.21 8.98
CA ALA A 89 18.42 -17.42 7.99
C ALA A 89 17.74 -16.10 7.61
N TYR A 90 17.44 -15.25 8.60
CA TYR A 90 16.85 -13.92 8.38
C TYR A 90 17.73 -13.06 7.45
N SER A 91 19.03 -12.97 7.75
CA SER A 91 20.00 -12.21 6.96
C SER A 91 20.17 -12.78 5.55
N ALA A 92 20.15 -14.11 5.40
CA ALA A 92 20.16 -14.77 4.09
C ALA A 92 18.89 -14.47 3.28
N GLY A 93 17.73 -14.46 3.92
CA GLY A 93 16.45 -14.09 3.30
C GLY A 93 16.37 -12.63 2.85
N LEU A 94 17.05 -11.71 3.54
CA LEU A 94 17.17 -10.32 3.07
C LEU A 94 17.96 -10.22 1.75
N ARG A 95 18.97 -11.07 1.57
CA ARG A 95 19.80 -11.10 0.35
C ARG A 95 19.12 -11.78 -0.85
N SER A 96 18.07 -12.58 -0.62
CA SER A 96 17.39 -13.31 -1.71
C SER A 96 16.44 -12.45 -2.54
N GLY A 97 16.07 -11.24 -2.08
CA GLY A 97 15.10 -10.36 -2.74
C GLY A 97 13.63 -10.83 -2.67
N ARG A 98 13.35 -12.04 -2.18
CA ARG A 98 12.02 -12.66 -2.14
C ARG A 98 11.28 -12.42 -0.82
N ARG A 99 11.24 -11.17 -0.36
CA ARG A 99 10.73 -10.79 0.97
C ARG A 99 9.23 -11.03 1.15
N THR A 100 8.43 -10.74 0.11
CA THR A 100 6.98 -10.92 0.16
C THR A 100 6.62 -12.38 0.42
N GLU A 101 7.28 -13.29 -0.30
CA GLU A 101 7.07 -14.72 -0.16
C GLU A 101 7.55 -15.23 1.20
N LEU A 102 8.74 -14.81 1.63
CA LEU A 102 9.36 -15.20 2.89
C LEU A 102 8.53 -14.84 4.13
N TYR A 103 7.78 -13.73 4.07
CA TYR A 103 7.01 -13.21 5.20
C TYR A 103 5.50 -13.42 5.06
N SER A 104 5.04 -14.09 4.01
CA SER A 104 3.61 -14.23 3.69
C SER A 104 2.80 -14.87 4.82
N HIS A 105 3.39 -15.78 5.59
CA HIS A 105 2.78 -16.46 6.73
C HIS A 105 3.00 -15.76 8.07
N MET A 106 3.81 -14.70 8.13
CA MET A 106 4.16 -14.05 9.39
C MET A 106 3.20 -12.92 9.71
N ASN A 107 2.51 -13.05 10.84
CA ASN A 107 1.65 -12.00 11.36
C ASN A 107 2.50 -10.79 11.74
N LYS A 108 2.13 -9.62 11.21
CA LYS A 108 2.58 -8.35 11.78
C LYS A 108 1.90 -8.24 13.13
N LYS A 109 2.64 -8.44 14.23
CA LYS A 109 2.16 -8.12 15.57
C LYS A 109 1.80 -6.63 15.55
N ARG A 110 0.51 -6.30 15.38
CA ARG A 110 0.04 -4.95 15.66
C ARG A 110 0.14 -4.84 17.18
N ASN A 111 0.95 -3.93 17.67
CA ASN A 111 0.78 -3.49 19.05
C ASN A 111 -0.60 -2.81 19.04
N GLU A 112 -1.61 -3.48 19.58
CA GLU A 112 -2.93 -2.90 19.83
C GLU A 112 -2.74 -1.85 20.91
N ILE A 113 -2.33 -0.65 20.48
CA ILE A 113 -2.22 0.51 21.33
C ILE A 113 -3.64 1.07 21.45
N PRO A 114 -4.22 1.14 22.66
CA PRO A 114 -5.52 1.74 22.88
C PRO A 114 -5.57 3.15 22.32
N ARG A 115 -6.74 3.53 21.79
CA ARG A 115 -6.97 4.80 21.11
C ARG A 115 -8.03 5.60 21.84
N SER A 116 -7.89 6.91 21.75
CA SER A 116 -8.90 7.86 22.20
C SER A 116 -9.41 8.65 21.01
N VAL A 117 -10.70 8.97 21.01
CA VAL A 117 -11.30 9.93 20.08
C VAL A 117 -11.47 11.26 20.81
N TYR A 118 -11.06 12.34 20.16
CA TYR A 118 -11.11 13.69 20.69
C TYR A 118 -11.69 14.66 19.68
N ILE A 119 -12.16 15.81 20.16
CA ILE A 119 -12.67 16.91 19.36
C ILE A 119 -11.98 18.22 19.76
N ILE A 120 -11.67 19.04 18.77
CA ILE A 120 -11.33 20.45 18.92
C ILE A 120 -12.49 21.23 18.31
N GLU A 121 -13.22 22.00 19.10
CA GLU A 121 -14.41 22.75 18.64
C GLU A 121 -14.20 24.24 18.91
N SER A 122 -14.63 25.09 17.98
CA SER A 122 -14.68 26.54 18.21
C SER A 122 -15.69 26.87 19.31
N THR A 123 -15.44 27.91 20.10
CA THR A 123 -16.37 28.29 21.18
C THR A 123 -17.75 28.70 20.68
N ASP A 124 -17.83 29.23 19.45
CA ASP A 124 -19.06 29.56 18.74
C ASP A 124 -19.79 28.35 18.12
N GLY A 125 -19.21 27.15 18.22
CA GLY A 125 -19.78 25.90 17.70
C GLY A 125 -19.83 25.78 16.18
N ARG A 126 -19.27 26.73 15.43
CA ARG A 126 -19.35 26.74 13.95
C ARG A 126 -18.38 25.79 13.28
N SER A 127 -17.24 25.50 13.90
CA SER A 127 -16.18 24.67 13.32
C SER A 127 -15.64 23.65 14.31
N ALA A 128 -15.32 22.46 13.82
CA ALA A 128 -14.74 21.41 14.65
C ALA A 128 -13.76 20.53 13.90
N TYR A 129 -12.80 19.95 14.60
CA TYR A 129 -11.91 18.90 14.15
C TYR A 129 -12.07 17.70 15.06
N VAL A 130 -12.35 16.52 14.51
CA VAL A 130 -12.41 15.26 15.25
C VAL A 130 -11.12 14.48 14.96
N GLY A 131 -10.55 13.80 15.94
CA GLY A 131 -9.36 13.00 15.70
C GLY A 131 -9.31 11.77 16.58
N LEU A 132 -8.72 10.71 16.06
CA LEU A 132 -8.25 9.58 16.87
C LEU A 132 -6.74 9.67 17.13
N SER A 133 -6.30 9.29 18.33
CA SER A 133 -4.89 9.23 18.73
C SER A 133 -4.70 8.33 19.95
N CYS A 134 -3.53 7.74 20.14
CA CYS A 134 -3.16 7.13 21.42
C CYS A 134 -2.73 8.15 22.49
N ASP A 135 -2.48 9.40 22.09
CA ASP A 135 -2.19 10.53 22.97
C ASP A 135 -2.79 11.81 22.36
N PRO A 136 -4.05 12.14 22.69
CA PRO A 136 -4.72 13.34 22.18
C PRO A 136 -4.01 14.64 22.56
N LYS A 137 -3.45 14.75 23.78
CA LYS A 137 -2.77 15.97 24.26
C LYS A 137 -1.48 16.23 23.49
N ARG A 138 -0.69 15.19 23.21
CA ARG A 138 0.47 15.30 22.31
C ARG A 138 0.02 15.64 20.90
N ARG A 139 -1.01 14.98 20.37
CA ARG A 139 -1.50 15.22 19.01
C ARG A 139 -1.98 16.66 18.82
N TYR A 140 -2.65 17.23 19.83
CA TYR A 140 -3.03 18.63 19.86
C TYR A 140 -1.82 19.58 19.80
N ARG A 141 -0.74 19.31 20.55
CA ARG A 141 0.52 20.07 20.46
C ARG A 141 1.17 19.95 19.08
N GLU A 142 1.11 18.77 18.45
CA GLU A 142 1.58 18.58 17.08
C GLU A 142 0.77 19.38 16.08
N HIS A 143 -0.56 19.45 16.23
CA HIS A 143 -1.42 20.26 15.36
C HIS A 143 -1.03 21.75 15.41
N LYS A 144 -0.71 22.30 16.58
CA LYS A 144 -0.19 23.68 16.69
C LYS A 144 1.04 23.94 15.83
N ARG A 145 1.97 22.98 15.77
CA ARG A 145 3.27 23.16 15.10
C ARG A 145 3.29 22.73 13.63
N ARG A 146 2.60 21.64 13.30
CA ARG A 146 2.70 20.91 12.02
C ARG A 146 1.34 20.48 11.47
N GLY A 147 0.23 20.96 12.05
CA GLY A 147 -1.12 20.65 11.59
C GLY A 147 -1.44 21.28 10.23
N LYS A 148 -2.51 20.77 9.60
CA LYS A 148 -3.11 21.41 8.42
C LYS A 148 -3.46 22.86 8.74
N SER A 149 -3.44 23.74 7.73
CA SER A 149 -3.74 25.16 7.89
C SER A 149 -5.05 25.41 8.63
N ALA A 150 -6.15 24.79 8.18
CA ALA A 150 -7.47 24.94 8.80
C ALA A 150 -7.50 24.52 10.28
N VAL A 151 -6.81 23.44 10.64
CA VAL A 151 -6.75 22.97 12.03
C VAL A 151 -5.90 23.91 12.89
N ARG A 152 -4.81 24.45 12.32
CA ARG A 152 -4.00 25.48 12.99
C ARG A 152 -4.77 26.77 13.20
N GLU A 153 -5.57 27.19 12.22
CA GLU A 153 -6.43 28.36 12.30
C GLU A 153 -7.48 28.20 13.40
N LEU A 154 -8.19 27.06 13.44
CA LEU A 154 -9.11 26.72 14.52
C LEU A 154 -8.46 26.78 15.91
N ILE A 155 -7.25 26.23 16.05
CA ILE A 155 -6.51 26.24 17.33
C ILE A 155 -5.97 27.64 17.67
N SER A 156 -5.81 28.52 16.69
CA SER A 156 -5.36 29.90 16.92
C SER A 156 -6.51 30.81 17.38
N SER A 157 -7.75 30.50 16.99
CA SER A 157 -8.96 31.12 17.52
C SER A 157 -9.38 30.56 18.89
N GLU A 158 -10.39 31.15 19.53
CA GLU A 158 -10.97 30.64 20.77
C GLU A 158 -11.63 29.26 20.53
N HIS A 159 -11.18 28.24 21.28
CA HIS A 159 -11.58 26.85 21.05
C HIS A 159 -11.54 26.02 22.34
N ARG A 160 -12.18 24.85 22.30
CA ARG A 160 -12.13 23.81 23.35
C ARG A 160 -11.61 22.49 22.80
N LEU A 161 -10.70 21.85 23.54
CA LEU A 161 -10.28 20.47 23.31
C LEU A 161 -11.03 19.57 24.29
N ARG A 162 -11.68 18.51 23.80
CA ARG A 162 -12.38 17.51 24.62
C ARG A 162 -12.03 16.11 24.17
N ILE A 163 -11.90 15.20 25.14
CA ILE A 163 -11.80 13.76 24.87
C ILE A 163 -13.21 13.19 24.90
N LEU A 164 -13.61 12.50 23.84
CA LEU A 164 -14.94 11.91 23.70
C LEU A 164 -14.99 10.48 24.24
N ALA A 165 -13.91 9.71 24.02
CA ALA A 165 -13.76 8.36 24.56
C ALA A 165 -12.27 8.00 24.63
N GLU A 166 -11.93 7.09 25.54
CA GLU A 166 -10.59 6.55 25.77
C GLU A 166 -10.61 5.02 25.69
N ASP A 167 -9.43 4.41 25.66
CA ASP A 167 -9.23 2.96 25.69
C ASP A 167 -9.98 2.13 24.63
N LEU A 168 -10.18 2.72 23.45
CA LEU A 168 -10.84 2.07 22.33
C LEU A 168 -9.88 1.19 21.52
N THR A 169 -10.43 0.14 20.91
CA THR A 169 -9.74 -0.57 19.83
C THR A 169 -9.55 0.34 18.61
N GLU A 170 -8.66 -0.04 17.69
CA GLU A 170 -8.47 0.74 16.44
C GLU A 170 -9.78 0.84 15.63
N THR A 171 -10.57 -0.23 15.59
CA THR A 171 -11.85 -0.28 14.88
C THR A 171 -12.90 0.59 15.54
N ASP A 172 -13.07 0.48 16.86
CA ASP A 172 -14.08 1.25 17.58
C ASP A 172 -13.77 2.75 17.55
N ALA A 173 -12.48 3.12 17.64
CA ALA A 173 -12.06 4.51 17.50
C ALA A 173 -12.33 5.08 16.10
N GLN A 174 -12.16 4.27 15.05
CA GLN A 174 -12.50 4.67 13.67
C GLN A 174 -14.01 4.85 13.49
N GLU A 175 -14.81 3.94 14.05
CA GLU A 175 -16.27 4.01 13.99
C GLU A 175 -16.80 5.23 14.74
N LEU A 176 -16.29 5.48 15.96
CA LEU A 176 -16.68 6.63 16.75
C LEU A 176 -16.24 7.97 16.11
N GLU A 177 -14.98 8.08 15.67
CA GLU A 177 -14.50 9.28 14.95
C GLU A 177 -15.42 9.61 13.77
N LYS A 178 -15.77 8.58 12.98
CA LYS A 178 -16.66 8.72 11.83
C LYS A 178 -18.08 9.12 12.22
N ALA A 179 -18.66 8.48 13.24
CA ALA A 179 -20.00 8.79 13.72
C ALA A 179 -20.09 10.24 14.22
N THR A 180 -19.09 10.70 14.99
CA THR A 180 -19.03 12.09 15.47
C THR A 180 -18.90 13.08 14.32
N ILE A 181 -18.09 12.79 13.30
CA ILE A 181 -17.98 13.66 12.11
C ILE A 181 -19.33 13.80 11.40
N MET A 182 -20.09 12.71 11.26
CA MET A 182 -21.41 12.72 10.62
C MET A 182 -22.41 13.53 11.44
N GLU A 183 -22.48 13.29 12.75
CA GLU A 183 -23.38 14.02 13.65
C GLU A 183 -23.12 15.54 13.63
N LEU A 184 -21.85 15.96 13.65
CA LEU A 184 -21.49 17.38 13.59
C LEU A 184 -21.86 18.00 12.24
N ALA A 185 -21.61 17.30 11.14
CA ALA A 185 -21.97 17.76 9.81
C ALA A 185 -23.49 17.90 9.64
N GLU A 186 -24.27 16.97 10.19
CA GLU A 186 -25.75 17.03 10.20
C GLU A 186 -26.27 18.23 11.01
N LYS A 187 -25.57 18.59 12.09
CA LYS A 187 -25.85 19.79 12.89
C LYS A 187 -25.38 21.10 12.22
N GLY A 188 -24.83 21.03 11.01
CA GLY A 188 -24.37 22.21 10.26
C GLY A 188 -22.99 22.73 10.69
N VAL A 189 -22.24 21.97 11.48
CA VAL A 189 -20.88 22.34 11.90
C VAL A 189 -19.90 22.11 10.75
N THR A 190 -19.00 23.06 10.54
CA THR A 190 -17.92 22.93 9.55
C THR A 190 -16.83 21.99 10.09
N VAL A 191 -16.83 20.73 9.64
CA VAL A 191 -15.87 19.73 10.10
C VAL A 191 -14.56 19.79 9.31
N LEU A 192 -13.47 20.16 9.97
CA LEU A 192 -12.14 20.43 9.40
C LEU A 192 -11.30 19.17 9.14
N ASN A 193 -11.90 17.99 9.25
CA ASN A 193 -11.29 16.70 8.88
C ASN A 193 -11.03 16.56 7.36
N ALA A 194 -11.12 17.66 6.62
CA ALA A 194 -11.05 17.72 5.18
C ALA A 194 -9.70 17.22 4.61
N VAL A 195 -9.67 15.92 4.36
CA VAL A 195 -9.36 15.26 3.08
C VAL A 195 -8.22 15.86 2.25
N SER A 196 -7.08 15.16 2.22
CA SER A 196 -6.18 15.22 1.08
C SER A 196 -6.94 14.72 -0.16
N GLY A 197 -6.82 15.40 -1.30
CA GLY A 197 -7.69 15.30 -2.48
C GLY A 197 -8.00 13.92 -3.10
N GLY A 198 -7.48 12.81 -2.58
CA GLY A 198 -7.89 11.45 -2.95
C GLY A 198 -9.14 10.92 -2.24
N ALA A 199 -9.52 11.47 -1.08
CA ALA A 199 -10.66 10.94 -0.30
C ALA A 199 -12.00 11.70 -0.51
N LEU A 200 -12.07 12.69 -1.40
CA LEU A 200 -13.36 13.25 -1.84
C LEU A 200 -14.22 12.20 -2.56
N GLY A 201 -13.59 11.23 -3.24
CA GLY A 201 -14.28 10.05 -3.77
C GLY A 201 -14.77 9.09 -2.68
N ALA A 202 -14.14 9.07 -1.50
CA ALA A 202 -14.57 8.29 -0.36
C ALA A 202 -15.72 9.00 0.40
N LEU A 203 -15.58 10.29 0.72
CA LEU A 203 -16.60 11.11 1.38
C LEU A 203 -17.86 11.33 0.55
N GLY A 204 -17.72 11.52 -0.77
CA GLY A 204 -18.87 11.54 -1.68
C GLY A 204 -19.65 10.21 -1.71
N SER A 205 -19.01 9.10 -1.33
CA SER A 205 -19.66 7.79 -1.17
C SER A 205 -20.27 7.56 0.21
N PHE A 206 -19.92 8.36 1.22
CA PHE A 206 -20.43 8.25 2.61
C PHE A 206 -21.68 9.10 2.88
N ARG A 207 -22.01 10.05 1.99
CA ARG A 207 -23.26 10.83 2.03
C ARG A 207 -24.51 10.02 1.65
N TRP A 208 -24.33 8.85 1.04
CA TRP A 208 -25.42 8.07 0.46
C TRP A 208 -25.69 6.82 1.28
N SER A 209 -26.85 6.77 1.92
CA SER A 209 -27.44 5.54 2.48
C SER A 209 -28.21 4.78 1.40
N GLU A 210 -28.51 3.49 1.63
CA GLU A 210 -29.33 2.70 0.70
C GLU A 210 -30.72 3.35 0.43
N PRO A 211 -31.46 3.84 1.45
CA PRO A 211 -32.69 4.62 1.24
C PRO A 211 -32.51 5.90 0.41
N ASP A 212 -31.43 6.65 0.65
CA ASP A 212 -31.18 7.91 -0.07
C ASP A 212 -30.85 7.66 -1.55
N ILE A 213 -30.08 6.61 -1.85
CA ILE A 213 -29.78 6.20 -3.23
C ILE A 213 -31.07 5.80 -3.93
N GLN A 214 -31.95 5.04 -3.27
CA GLN A 214 -33.23 4.64 -3.85
C GLN A 214 -34.10 5.86 -4.17
N LYS A 215 -34.24 6.80 -3.23
CA LYS A 215 -35.02 8.03 -3.41
C LYS A 215 -34.44 8.91 -4.54
N GLU A 216 -33.12 9.04 -4.60
CA GLU A 216 -32.46 9.83 -5.64
C GLU A 216 -32.57 9.18 -7.03
N ALA A 217 -32.38 7.86 -7.11
CA ALA A 217 -32.49 7.10 -8.35
C ALA A 217 -33.90 7.21 -8.97
N LEU A 218 -34.97 7.29 -8.17
CA LEU A 218 -36.33 7.45 -8.67
C LEU A 218 -36.56 8.74 -9.48
N LYS A 219 -35.69 9.74 -9.37
CA LYS A 219 -35.76 10.98 -10.17
C LYS A 219 -35.41 10.79 -11.65
N TYR A 220 -34.76 9.68 -12.01
CA TYR A 220 -34.17 9.49 -13.33
C TYR A 220 -34.85 8.34 -14.10
N LYS A 221 -35.03 8.53 -15.41
CA LYS A 221 -35.67 7.54 -16.32
C LYS A 221 -34.65 6.61 -17.02
N THR A 222 -33.38 7.01 -17.07
CA THR A 222 -32.29 6.23 -17.72
C THR A 222 -31.05 6.18 -16.84
N ILE A 223 -30.27 5.09 -16.95
CA ILE A 223 -29.03 4.93 -16.17
C ILE A 223 -28.04 6.07 -16.47
N THR A 224 -27.90 6.46 -17.74
CA THR A 224 -26.98 7.55 -18.12
C THR A 224 -27.43 8.90 -17.53
N SER A 225 -28.73 9.18 -17.47
CA SER A 225 -29.23 10.38 -16.80
C SER A 225 -28.96 10.36 -15.29
N PHE A 226 -29.05 9.19 -14.65
CA PHE A 226 -28.71 9.03 -13.23
C PHE A 226 -27.21 9.23 -12.98
N GLN A 227 -26.35 8.62 -13.80
CA GLN A 227 -24.90 8.77 -13.70
C GLN A 227 -24.45 10.23 -13.85
N ARG A 228 -25.03 10.96 -14.80
CA ARG A 228 -24.68 12.36 -15.06
C ARG A 228 -25.31 13.32 -14.07
N GLY A 229 -26.56 13.08 -13.68
CA GLY A 229 -27.32 13.94 -12.78
C GLY A 229 -26.94 13.78 -11.31
N SER A 230 -26.54 12.58 -10.90
CA SER A 230 -26.11 12.30 -9.53
C SER A 230 -24.90 11.33 -9.52
N PRO A 231 -23.71 11.80 -9.95
CA PRO A 231 -22.50 10.97 -10.02
C PRO A 231 -22.08 10.42 -8.65
N GLY A 232 -22.41 11.13 -7.56
CA GLY A 232 -22.18 10.68 -6.19
C GLY A 232 -23.03 9.46 -5.83
N ALA A 233 -24.35 9.52 -6.04
CA ALA A 233 -25.26 8.40 -5.74
C ALA A 233 -24.95 7.18 -6.63
N TYR A 234 -24.69 7.42 -7.92
CA TYR A 234 -24.30 6.37 -8.87
C TYR A 234 -23.00 5.67 -8.44
N GLY A 235 -21.99 6.45 -8.05
CA GLY A 235 -20.72 5.92 -7.57
C GLY A 235 -20.86 5.12 -6.27
N ALA A 236 -21.70 5.59 -5.34
CA ALA A 236 -21.99 4.89 -4.10
C ALA A 236 -22.70 3.54 -4.36
N ALA A 237 -23.75 3.54 -5.20
CA ALA A 237 -24.47 2.34 -5.59
C ALA A 237 -23.53 1.26 -6.18
N THR A 238 -22.66 1.68 -7.11
CA THR A 238 -21.73 0.77 -7.82
C THR A 238 -20.66 0.18 -6.89
N ARG A 239 -20.08 1.00 -6.01
CA ARG A 239 -18.88 0.61 -5.25
C ARG A 239 -19.18 0.02 -3.86
N ARG A 240 -20.35 0.31 -3.27
CA ARG A 240 -20.64 -0.02 -1.87
C ARG A 240 -21.89 -0.87 -1.66
N PHE A 241 -22.91 -0.69 -2.51
CA PHE A 241 -24.22 -1.30 -2.30
C PHE A 241 -24.52 -2.39 -3.31
N GLY A 242 -23.51 -3.13 -3.78
CA GLY A 242 -23.74 -4.33 -4.60
C GLY A 242 -24.20 -4.04 -6.04
N GLY A 243 -23.92 -2.86 -6.57
CA GLY A 243 -24.15 -2.52 -7.98
C GLY A 243 -25.31 -1.55 -8.21
N VAL A 244 -25.24 -0.80 -9.32
CA VAL A 244 -26.27 0.18 -9.68
C VAL A 244 -27.59 -0.48 -10.07
N GLU A 245 -27.53 -1.73 -10.54
CA GLU A 245 -28.67 -2.54 -11.00
C GLU A 245 -29.76 -2.67 -9.95
N ARG A 246 -29.39 -2.68 -8.66
CA ARG A 246 -30.36 -2.76 -7.54
C ARG A 246 -31.27 -1.55 -7.47
N PHE A 247 -30.74 -0.37 -7.81
CA PHE A 247 -31.40 0.93 -7.70
C PHE A 247 -31.98 1.44 -9.02
N SER A 248 -31.67 0.76 -10.14
CA SER A 248 -32.02 1.21 -11.48
C SER A 248 -32.97 0.27 -12.24
N LYS A 249 -33.73 -0.60 -11.54
CA LYS A 249 -34.65 -1.56 -12.17
C LYS A 249 -35.73 -0.89 -13.03
N HIS A 250 -36.18 0.30 -12.64
CA HIS A 250 -37.17 1.11 -13.37
C HIS A 250 -36.55 1.93 -14.52
N MET A 251 -35.21 1.98 -14.62
CA MET A 251 -34.53 2.78 -15.62
C MET A 251 -34.29 2.00 -16.89
N LYS A 252 -34.52 2.65 -18.04
CA LYS A 252 -34.10 2.08 -19.32
C LYS A 252 -32.57 2.14 -19.41
N LYS A 253 -31.94 1.00 -19.70
CA LYS A 253 -30.56 0.98 -20.18
C LYS A 253 -30.57 1.60 -21.58
N LEU A 254 -29.76 2.63 -21.80
CA LEU A 254 -29.51 3.09 -23.16
C LEU A 254 -28.72 1.98 -23.86
N ASN A 255 -29.30 1.41 -24.90
CA ASN A 255 -28.62 0.41 -25.72
C ASN A 255 -27.35 1.05 -26.27
N TYR A 256 -26.21 0.52 -25.87
CA TYR A 256 -24.96 0.80 -26.54
C TYR A 256 -24.98 0.04 -27.86
N TRP A 257 -24.57 0.70 -28.94
CA TRP A 257 -24.34 0.05 -30.22
C TRP A 257 -23.19 -0.95 -30.07
N ASP A 258 -23.54 -2.23 -29.99
CA ASP A 258 -22.61 -3.35 -30.10
C ASP A 258 -22.51 -3.83 -31.56
N ALA A 259 -21.52 -4.68 -31.87
CA ALA A 259 -21.28 -5.09 -33.26
C ALA A 259 -22.49 -5.77 -33.91
N LYS A 260 -23.31 -6.49 -33.12
CA LYS A 260 -24.50 -7.19 -33.61
C LYS A 260 -25.64 -6.22 -33.94
N SER A 261 -26.01 -5.35 -32.99
CA SER A 261 -27.06 -4.35 -33.16
C SER A 261 -26.76 -3.36 -34.29
N ILE A 262 -25.47 -3.00 -34.48
CA ILE A 262 -25.04 -2.19 -35.63
C ILE A 262 -25.29 -2.95 -36.93
N GLY A 263 -24.93 -4.24 -36.99
CA GLY A 263 -25.15 -5.07 -38.18
C GLY A 263 -26.63 -5.22 -38.51
N ASP A 264 -27.46 -5.59 -37.53
CA ASP A 264 -28.90 -5.76 -37.69
C ASP A 264 -29.58 -4.46 -38.16
N GLU A 265 -29.12 -3.31 -37.66
CA GLU A 265 -29.63 -2.01 -38.08
C GLU A 265 -29.14 -1.62 -39.48
N ALA A 266 -27.86 -1.86 -39.80
CA ALA A 266 -27.29 -1.57 -41.12
C ALA A 266 -27.97 -2.35 -42.25
N LEU A 267 -28.46 -3.58 -41.98
CA LEU A 267 -29.22 -4.38 -42.94
C LEU A 267 -30.52 -3.72 -43.44
N LYS A 268 -31.06 -2.75 -42.70
CA LYS A 268 -32.29 -2.02 -43.09
C LYS A 268 -32.04 -0.98 -44.20
N TYR A 269 -30.78 -0.64 -44.47
CA TYR A 269 -30.41 0.42 -45.40
C TYR A 269 -29.76 -0.17 -46.66
N LYS A 270 -30.10 0.40 -47.82
CA LYS A 270 -29.60 -0.08 -49.12
C LYS A 270 -28.28 0.56 -49.51
N THR A 271 -28.00 1.76 -49.02
CA THR A 271 -26.79 2.52 -49.36
C THR A 271 -26.05 3.02 -48.12
N ARG A 272 -24.72 3.09 -48.22
CA ARG A 272 -23.86 3.58 -47.14
C ARG A 272 -24.17 5.03 -46.77
N THR A 273 -24.45 5.88 -47.76
CA THR A 273 -24.77 7.29 -47.53
C THR A 273 -26.06 7.48 -46.75
N GLU A 274 -27.08 6.65 -47.00
CA GLU A 274 -28.35 6.68 -46.29
C GLU A 274 -28.18 6.24 -44.83
N PHE A 275 -27.44 5.14 -44.62
CA PHE A 275 -27.09 4.68 -43.28
C PHE A 275 -26.29 5.72 -42.48
N GLU A 276 -25.30 6.37 -43.13
CA GLU A 276 -24.49 7.42 -42.49
C GLU A 276 -25.28 8.67 -42.12
N LYS A 277 -26.26 9.07 -42.94
CA LYS A 277 -27.10 10.24 -42.67
C LYS A 277 -28.12 9.99 -41.56
N ILE A 278 -28.78 8.83 -41.56
CA ILE A 278 -29.89 8.55 -40.64
C ILE A 278 -29.37 8.04 -39.29
N MET A 279 -28.35 7.17 -39.29
CA MET A 279 -27.89 6.46 -38.09
C MET A 279 -26.51 6.92 -37.60
N GLY A 280 -26.32 8.23 -37.44
CA GLY A 280 -25.03 8.81 -37.01
C GLY A 280 -24.46 8.20 -35.71
N GLY A 281 -25.32 7.81 -34.77
CA GLY A 281 -24.91 7.12 -33.53
C GLY A 281 -24.32 5.72 -33.77
N ALA A 282 -24.95 4.93 -34.64
CA ALA A 282 -24.47 3.58 -35.01
C ALA A 282 -23.19 3.67 -35.84
N VAL A 283 -23.10 4.65 -36.74
CA VAL A 283 -21.94 4.90 -37.61
C VAL A 283 -20.71 5.28 -36.78
N ASN A 284 -20.85 6.18 -35.82
CA ASN A 284 -19.75 6.55 -34.93
C ASN A 284 -19.28 5.36 -34.07
N ALA A 285 -20.21 4.52 -33.61
CA ALA A 285 -19.87 3.29 -32.91
C ALA A 285 -19.17 2.27 -33.83
N ALA A 286 -19.65 2.08 -35.05
CA ALA A 286 -19.07 1.20 -36.06
C ALA A 286 -17.63 1.62 -36.44
N ARG A 287 -17.38 2.93 -36.59
CA ARG A 287 -16.04 3.49 -36.82
C ARG A 287 -15.10 3.24 -35.65
N ARG A 288 -15.55 3.46 -34.41
CA ARG A 288 -14.75 3.19 -33.20
C ARG A 288 -14.39 1.70 -33.07
N LEU A 289 -15.30 0.81 -33.48
CA LEU A 289 -15.09 -0.64 -33.45
C LEU A 289 -14.34 -1.18 -34.69
N GLY A 290 -14.08 -0.34 -35.69
CA GLY A 290 -13.42 -0.77 -36.93
C GLY A 290 -14.25 -1.74 -37.80
N ILE A 291 -15.56 -1.79 -37.61
CA ILE A 291 -16.45 -2.75 -38.31
C ILE A 291 -17.24 -2.13 -39.48
N MET A 292 -16.98 -0.86 -39.80
CA MET A 292 -17.78 -0.09 -40.76
C MET A 292 -17.87 -0.75 -42.14
N ASP A 293 -16.75 -1.22 -42.68
CA ASP A 293 -16.76 -1.86 -44.01
C ASP A 293 -17.44 -3.23 -43.99
N LYS A 294 -17.39 -3.94 -42.85
CA LYS A 294 -18.09 -5.22 -42.66
C LYS A 294 -19.60 -5.04 -42.61
N VAL A 295 -20.09 -4.08 -41.82
CA VAL A 295 -21.53 -3.84 -41.66
C VAL A 295 -22.18 -3.16 -42.88
N CYS A 296 -21.38 -2.52 -43.74
CA CYS A 296 -21.85 -1.93 -44.99
C CYS A 296 -21.52 -2.79 -46.24
N SER A 297 -21.06 -4.02 -46.07
CA SER A 297 -20.62 -4.87 -47.20
C SER A 297 -21.74 -5.25 -48.17
N HIS A 298 -22.98 -5.30 -47.70
CA HIS A 298 -24.17 -5.56 -48.53
C HIS A 298 -24.69 -4.32 -49.28
N MET A 299 -24.15 -3.14 -48.97
CA MET A 299 -24.65 -1.88 -49.53
C MET A 299 -23.98 -1.58 -50.86
N SER A 300 -24.80 -1.34 -51.89
CA SER A 300 -24.30 -0.97 -53.22
C SER A 300 -23.53 0.35 -53.16
N LYS A 301 -22.28 0.35 -53.64
CA LYS A 301 -21.55 1.59 -53.91
C LYS A 301 -22.33 2.35 -54.99
N ARG A 302 -22.60 3.63 -54.75
CA ARG A 302 -23.16 4.49 -55.80
C ARG A 302 -22.17 4.46 -56.97
N ALA A 303 -22.61 3.98 -58.13
CA ALA A 303 -21.83 4.16 -59.35
C ALA A 303 -21.65 5.68 -59.53
N CYS A 304 -20.42 6.13 -59.73
CA CYS A 304 -20.21 7.48 -60.26
C CYS A 304 -20.98 7.55 -61.56
N VAL A 305 -21.94 8.48 -61.63
CA VAL A 305 -22.43 8.95 -62.92
C VAL A 305 -21.42 10.01 -63.31
N ASP A 306 -20.47 9.61 -64.14
CA ASP A 306 -19.52 10.54 -64.75
C ASP A 306 -20.33 11.53 -65.59
N ALA A 307 -20.16 12.82 -65.31
CA ALA A 307 -20.75 13.94 -66.03
C ALA A 307 -19.69 14.58 -66.94
#